data_AF-A0A1E8BEG6-F1
#
_entry.id   AF-A0A1E8BEG6-F1
#
_cell.length_a   1.000
_cell.length_b   1.000
_cell.length_c   1.000
_cell.angle_alpha   90.00
_cell.angle_beta   90.00
_cell.angle_gamma   90.00
#
_symmetry.space_group_name_H-M   'P 1'
#
loop_
_entity.id
_entity.type
_entity.pdbx_description
1 polymer ?
#
loop_
_entity_poly.entity_id
_entity_poly.type
_entity_poly.pdbx_seq_one_letter_code
_entity_poly.pdbx_strand_id
1 'polypeptide(L)'
;MKVEIQDLWDNLVFHYEQTEEFQLIILDNKKVEYMWDNYNTSLLKILHKKDLQYATSNGRFIERIGARLAVKLAYNKFYPKENLTDIFIQSDTRGAPSLWYQTHEIKHVVISLTHIPNYSGACLHSINSF
;
A
#
# COMPACT_ATOMS: atom_id res chain seq x y z
N MET A 1 -16.00 -5.20 -2.26
CA MET A 1 -14.90 -4.21 -2.28
C MET A 1 -15.05 -3.09 -1.26
N LYS A 2 -16.03 -2.17 -1.35
CA LYS A 2 -16.08 -1.01 -0.41
C LYS A 2 -16.15 -1.40 1.08
N VAL A 3 -17.00 -2.37 1.44
CA VAL A 3 -17.09 -2.89 2.83
C VAL A 3 -15.78 -3.55 3.26
N GLU A 4 -15.18 -4.37 2.39
CA GLU A 4 -13.93 -5.07 2.67
C GLU A 4 -12.73 -4.12 2.82
N ILE A 5 -12.66 -3.03 2.04
CA ILE A 5 -11.60 -2.02 2.22
C ILE A 5 -11.77 -1.28 3.55
N GLN A 6 -13.01 -0.97 3.95
CA GLN A 6 -13.26 -0.34 5.24
C GLN A 6 -12.86 -1.27 6.40
N ASP A 7 -13.18 -2.56 6.31
CA ASP A 7 -12.74 -3.54 7.30
C ASP A 7 -11.21 -3.61 7.38
N LEU A 8 -10.51 -3.63 6.25
CA LEU A 8 -9.04 -3.60 6.24
C LEU A 8 -8.50 -2.30 6.84
N TRP A 9 -9.14 -1.17 6.55
CA TRP A 9 -8.76 0.13 7.11
C TRP A 9 -8.86 0.11 8.64
N ASP A 10 -10.01 -0.28 9.17
CA ASP A 10 -10.30 -0.25 10.61
C ASP A 10 -9.42 -1.23 11.39
N ASN A 11 -9.06 -2.36 10.77
CA ASN A 11 -8.21 -3.36 11.40
C ASN A 11 -6.73 -3.01 11.31
N LEU A 12 -6.23 -2.49 10.18
CA LEU A 12 -4.79 -2.37 9.94
C LEU A 12 -4.22 -0.99 10.29
N VAL A 13 -5.00 0.08 10.11
CA VAL A 13 -4.48 1.44 10.21
C VAL A 13 -4.26 1.81 11.67
N PHE A 14 -3.00 2.08 12.01
CA PHE A 14 -2.57 2.57 13.31
C PHE A 14 -2.61 4.09 13.39
N HIS A 15 -2.23 4.76 12.30
CA HIS A 15 -2.25 6.21 12.21
C HIS A 15 -2.56 6.66 10.77
N TYR A 16 -3.32 7.76 10.66
CA TYR A 16 -3.66 8.38 9.40
C TYR A 16 -3.66 9.90 9.56
N GLU A 17 -2.99 10.57 8.63
CA GLU A 17 -2.97 12.02 8.50
C GLU A 17 -3.22 12.38 7.03
N GLN A 18 -4.07 13.36 6.80
CA GLN A 18 -4.33 13.91 5.48
C GLN A 18 -4.20 15.43 5.54
N THR A 19 -3.36 15.96 4.66
CA THR A 19 -3.22 17.39 4.38
C THR A 19 -3.67 17.67 2.95
N GLU A 20 -3.56 18.92 2.50
CA GLU A 20 -3.77 19.28 1.10
C GLU A 20 -2.69 18.67 0.18
N GLU A 21 -1.48 18.45 0.70
CA GLU A 21 -0.31 18.04 -0.08
C GLU A 21 -0.06 16.53 -0.05
N PHE A 22 -0.43 15.86 1.04
CA PHE A 22 -0.11 14.45 1.22
C PHE A 22 -1.10 13.68 2.09
N GLN A 23 -1.03 12.35 1.98
CA GLN A 23 -1.61 11.38 2.91
C GLN A 23 -0.51 10.53 3.51
N LEU A 24 -0.44 10.51 4.84
CA LEU A 24 0.39 9.58 5.60
C LEU A 24 -0.50 8.50 6.19
N ILE A 25 -0.14 7.25 5.95
CA ILE A 25 -0.79 6.09 6.55
C ILE A 25 0.27 5.17 7.16
N ILE A 26 0.03 4.74 8.40
CA ILE A 26 0.90 3.82 9.14
C ILE A 26 0.05 2.63 9.57
N LEU A 27 0.55 1.43 9.31
CA LEU A 27 -0.04 0.16 9.70
C LEU A 27 0.74 -0.48 10.84
N ASP A 28 0.03 -1.19 11.72
CA ASP A 28 0.63 -2.03 12.76
C ASP A 28 0.99 -3.41 12.17
N ASN A 29 2.27 -3.75 12.16
CA ASN A 29 2.73 -4.99 11.53
C ASN A 29 2.26 -6.25 12.28
N LYS A 30 1.98 -6.18 13.59
CA LYS A 30 1.38 -7.32 14.31
C LYS A 30 -0.02 -7.63 13.79
N LYS A 31 -0.77 -6.59 13.43
CA LYS A 31 -2.11 -6.76 12.84
C LYS A 31 -2.04 -7.20 11.38
N VAL A 32 -1.05 -6.72 10.62
CA VAL A 32 -0.77 -7.21 9.26
C VAL A 32 -0.43 -8.71 9.29
N GLU A 33 0.46 -9.13 10.20
CA GLU A 33 0.82 -10.53 10.41
C GLU A 33 -0.39 -11.38 10.79
N TYR A 34 -1.16 -10.95 11.78
CA TYR A 34 -2.40 -11.63 12.17
C TYR A 34 -3.38 -11.79 10.99
N MET A 35 -3.59 -10.73 10.20
CA MET A 35 -4.45 -10.76 9.02
C MET A 35 -3.87 -11.65 7.92
N TRP A 36 -2.55 -11.71 7.77
CA TRP A 36 -1.90 -12.59 6.81
C TRP A 36 -2.07 -14.07 7.20
N ASP A 37 -1.87 -14.41 8.47
CA ASP A 37 -1.92 -15.79 8.93
C ASP A 37 -3.34 -16.35 8.97
N ASN A 38 -4.34 -15.50 9.26
CA ASN A 38 -5.71 -15.95 9.51
C ASN A 38 -6.70 -15.56 8.39
N TYR A 39 -6.41 -14.50 7.63
CA TYR A 39 -7.36 -13.87 6.70
C TYR A 39 -6.69 -13.38 5.39
N ASN A 40 -5.63 -14.04 4.91
CA ASN A 40 -4.88 -13.58 3.73
C ASN A 40 -5.75 -13.39 2.48
N THR A 41 -6.84 -14.15 2.32
CA THR A 41 -7.74 -14.04 1.17
C THR A 41 -8.31 -12.63 1.02
N SER A 42 -8.56 -11.91 2.13
CA SER A 42 -8.99 -10.51 2.09
C SER A 42 -7.88 -9.57 1.64
N LEU A 43 -6.63 -9.82 2.04
CA LEU A 43 -5.47 -9.03 1.61
C LEU A 43 -5.14 -9.26 0.13
N LEU A 44 -5.27 -10.50 -0.35
CA LEU A 44 -5.03 -10.89 -1.74
C LEU A 44 -6.04 -10.27 -2.72
N LYS A 45 -7.20 -9.79 -2.24
CA LYS A 45 -8.16 -9.03 -3.06
C LYS A 45 -7.69 -7.62 -3.43
N ILE A 46 -6.58 -7.12 -2.86
CA ILE A 46 -6.07 -5.77 -3.14
C ILE A 46 -4.58 -5.74 -3.49
N LEU A 47 -3.86 -6.83 -3.21
CA LEU A 47 -2.45 -6.98 -3.55
C LEU A 47 -2.32 -7.52 -4.97
N HIS A 48 -1.48 -6.88 -5.77
CA HIS A 48 -1.12 -7.42 -7.07
C HIS A 48 -0.01 -8.47 -6.91
N LYS A 49 0.07 -9.44 -7.82
CA LYS A 49 1.10 -10.49 -7.81
C LYS A 49 2.54 -9.96 -7.73
N LYS A 50 2.82 -8.80 -8.32
CA LYS A 50 4.15 -8.17 -8.25
C LYS A 50 4.47 -7.63 -6.86
N ASP A 51 3.47 -7.16 -6.11
CA ASP A 51 3.64 -6.71 -4.73
C ASP A 51 4.07 -7.91 -3.86
N LEU A 52 3.41 -9.07 -4.06
CA LEU A 52 3.72 -10.33 -3.39
C LEU A 52 5.12 -10.81 -3.73
N GLN A 53 5.45 -10.88 -5.03
CA GLN A 53 6.76 -11.32 -5.49
C GLN A 53 7.88 -10.47 -4.88
N TYR A 54 7.71 -9.15 -4.86
CA TYR A 54 8.67 -8.25 -4.26
C TYR A 54 8.88 -8.52 -2.76
N ALA A 55 7.79 -8.67 -2.00
CA ALA A 55 7.87 -8.90 -0.57
C ALA A 55 8.56 -10.24 -0.25
N THR A 56 8.25 -11.30 -1.00
CA THR A 56 8.85 -12.63 -0.82
C THR A 56 10.34 -12.63 -1.16
N SER A 57 10.76 -11.95 -2.22
CA SER A 57 12.15 -12.00 -2.70
C SER A 57 13.14 -11.15 -1.88
N ASN A 58 12.68 -10.29 -0.97
CA ASN A 58 13.54 -9.29 -0.31
C ASN A 58 13.57 -9.40 1.23
N GLY A 59 13.07 -10.50 1.80
CA GLY A 59 12.94 -10.71 3.24
C GLY A 59 12.01 -9.70 3.92
N ARG A 60 11.82 -9.80 5.24
CA ARG A 60 10.95 -8.88 6.02
C ARG A 60 9.54 -8.79 5.41
N PHE A 61 8.97 -9.97 5.16
CA PHE A 61 7.81 -10.16 4.33
C PHE A 61 6.61 -9.35 4.83
N ILE A 62 6.31 -9.44 6.14
CA ILE A 62 5.19 -8.72 6.77
C ILE A 62 5.36 -7.22 6.61
N GLU A 63 6.56 -6.68 6.87
CA GLU A 63 6.76 -5.23 6.79
C GLU A 63 6.71 -4.72 5.34
N ARG A 64 7.18 -5.53 4.38
CA ARG A 64 7.07 -5.18 2.97
C ARG A 64 5.63 -5.24 2.48
N ILE A 65 4.88 -6.29 2.83
CA ILE A 65 3.45 -6.36 2.51
C ILE A 65 2.68 -5.23 3.17
N GLY A 66 2.97 -4.93 4.44
CA GLY A 66 2.40 -3.79 5.15
C GLY A 66 2.61 -2.48 4.40
N ALA A 67 3.83 -2.21 3.90
CA ALA A 67 4.10 -1.01 3.13
C ALA A 67 3.34 -0.97 1.79
N ARG A 68 3.14 -2.13 1.13
CA ARG A 68 2.34 -2.23 -0.09
C ARG A 68 0.85 -1.98 0.21
N LEU A 69 0.31 -2.60 1.25
CA LEU A 69 -1.08 -2.40 1.71
C LEU A 69 -1.34 -0.94 2.07
N ALA A 70 -0.40 -0.30 2.76
CA ALA A 70 -0.46 1.12 3.13
C ALA A 70 -0.71 2.00 1.89
N VAL A 71 0.07 1.79 0.82
CA VAL A 71 -0.15 2.52 -0.44
C VAL A 71 -1.52 2.23 -1.04
N LYS A 72 -1.94 0.97 -1.10
CA LYS A 72 -3.23 0.59 -1.71
C LYS A 72 -4.40 1.24 -0.98
N LEU A 73 -4.36 1.24 0.36
CA LEU A 73 -5.39 1.87 1.19
C LEU A 73 -5.43 3.39 1.00
N ALA A 74 -4.26 4.06 1.02
CA ALA A 74 -4.19 5.49 0.76
C ALA A 74 -4.65 5.85 -0.67
N TYR A 75 -4.21 5.08 -1.67
CA TYR A 75 -4.60 5.29 -3.06
C TYR A 75 -6.12 5.11 -3.26
N ASN A 76 -6.73 4.07 -2.66
CA ASN A 76 -8.19 3.88 -2.69
C ASN A 76 -8.96 5.06 -2.08
N LYS A 77 -8.37 5.75 -1.10
CA LYS A 77 -8.97 6.93 -0.47
C LYS A 77 -9.11 8.09 -1.46
N PHE A 78 -8.17 8.26 -2.39
CA PHE A 78 -8.25 9.22 -3.48
C PHE A 78 -9.05 8.70 -4.69
N TYR A 79 -8.89 7.42 -5.02
CA TYR A 79 -9.43 6.79 -6.22
C TYR A 79 -10.30 5.55 -5.88
N PRO A 80 -11.44 5.72 -5.18
CA PRO A 80 -12.23 4.61 -4.63
C PRO A 80 -12.93 3.72 -5.66
N LYS A 81 -12.86 4.10 -6.95
CA LYS A 81 -13.44 3.35 -8.07
C LYS A 81 -12.42 2.46 -8.77
N GLU A 82 -11.13 2.60 -8.46
CA GLU A 82 -10.09 1.82 -9.12
C GLU A 82 -9.95 0.43 -8.52
N ASN A 83 -9.56 -0.52 -9.37
CA ASN A 83 -9.29 -1.88 -8.94
C ASN A 83 -7.85 -1.98 -8.43
N LEU A 84 -7.70 -2.11 -7.10
CA LEU A 84 -6.40 -2.12 -6.44
C LEU A 84 -5.52 -3.33 -6.82
N THR A 85 -6.10 -4.42 -7.33
CA THR A 85 -5.30 -5.55 -7.82
C THR A 85 -4.57 -5.25 -9.11
N ASP A 86 -4.97 -4.24 -9.88
CA ASP A 86 -4.38 -3.97 -11.19
C ASP A 86 -3.20 -2.99 -11.10
N ILE A 87 -3.12 -2.25 -9.99
CA ILE A 87 -2.00 -1.38 -9.65
C ILE A 87 -0.96 -2.16 -8.85
N PHE A 88 0.32 -1.82 -8.98
CA PHE A 88 1.40 -2.40 -8.18
C PHE A 88 2.52 -1.40 -7.98
N ILE A 89 3.41 -1.69 -7.04
CA ILE A 89 4.55 -0.82 -6.78
C ILE A 89 5.82 -1.45 -7.32
N GLN A 90 6.56 -0.66 -8.08
CA GLN A 90 7.87 -1.03 -8.60
C GLN A 90 8.89 -0.01 -8.10
N SER A 91 10.11 -0.47 -7.84
CA SER A 91 11.22 0.40 -7.49
C SER A 91 12.19 0.50 -8.67
N ASP A 92 12.75 1.68 -8.88
CA ASP A 92 13.87 1.86 -9.81
C ASP A 92 15.15 1.18 -9.27
N THR A 93 16.24 1.22 -10.05
CA THR A 93 17.53 0.63 -9.66
C THR A 93 18.16 1.27 -8.42
N ARG A 94 17.68 2.45 -8.01
CA ARG A 94 18.12 3.18 -6.81
C ARG A 94 17.15 3.00 -5.64
N GLY A 95 16.10 2.20 -5.81
CA GLY A 95 15.11 1.89 -4.78
C GLY A 95 13.93 2.85 -4.70
N ALA A 96 13.86 3.88 -5.55
CA ALA A 96 12.77 4.85 -5.53
C ALA A 96 11.45 4.18 -5.96
N PRO A 97 10.41 4.14 -5.11
CA PRO A 97 9.17 3.46 -5.43
C PRO A 97 8.25 4.34 -6.28
N SER A 98 7.58 3.74 -7.27
CA SER A 98 6.48 4.35 -8.00
C SER A 98 5.32 3.38 -8.21
N LEU A 99 4.13 3.94 -8.46
CA LEU A 99 2.91 3.18 -8.67
C LEU A 99 2.69 2.93 -10.17
N TRP A 100 2.28 1.72 -10.53
CA TRP A 100 2.17 1.29 -11.92
C TRP A 100 0.84 0.59 -12.17
N TYR A 101 0.30 0.78 -13.38
CA TYR A 101 -0.81 0.02 -13.94
C TYR A 101 -0.34 -0.62 -15.24
N GLN A 102 -0.39 -1.96 -15.31
CA GLN A 102 0.17 -2.73 -16.44
C GLN A 102 1.64 -2.39 -16.72
N THR A 103 1.90 -1.65 -17.80
CA THR A 103 3.23 -1.19 -18.25
C THR A 103 3.41 0.32 -18.13
N HIS A 104 2.46 1.03 -17.50
CA HIS A 104 2.47 2.48 -17.37
C HIS A 104 2.65 2.89 -15.91
N GLU A 105 3.55 3.85 -15.68
CA GLU A 105 3.70 4.52 -14.40
C GLU A 105 2.57 5.54 -14.19
N ILE A 106 2.01 5.56 -12.98
CA ILE A 106 1.00 6.51 -12.54
C ILE A 106 1.71 7.77 -12.05
N LYS A 107 1.79 8.78 -12.92
CA LYS A 107 2.64 9.99 -12.70
C LYS A 107 2.03 11.09 -11.83
N HIS A 108 0.74 11.01 -11.52
CA HIS A 108 0.06 12.02 -10.70
C HIS A 108 0.15 11.71 -9.19
N VAL A 109 0.87 10.65 -8.79
CA VAL A 109 1.12 10.31 -7.39
C VAL A 109 2.62 10.05 -7.21
N VAL A 110 3.21 10.65 -6.17
CA VAL A 110 4.54 10.29 -5.68
C VAL A 110 4.38 9.54 -4.37
N ILE A 111 5.11 8.43 -4.21
CA ILE A 111 5.02 7.58 -3.03
C ILE A 111 6.36 7.49 -2.30
N SER A 112 6.29 7.48 -0.97
CA SER A 112 7.41 7.16 -0.09
C SER A 112 6.99 6.05 0.87
N LEU A 113 7.88 5.10 1.14
CA LEU A 113 7.55 3.89 1.89
C LEU A 113 8.48 3.71 3.08
N THR A 114 7.93 3.24 4.20
CA THR A 114 8.70 2.77 5.34
C THR A 114 8.28 1.35 5.71
N HIS A 115 9.24 0.55 6.15
CA HIS A 115 9.04 -0.83 6.59
C HIS A 115 10.02 -1.13 7.72
N ILE A 116 9.59 -0.92 8.96
CA ILE A 116 10.35 -1.16 10.20
C ILE A 116 9.65 -2.26 11.01
N PRO A 117 10.29 -2.95 11.97
CA PRO A 117 9.73 -4.16 12.57
C PRO A 117 8.28 -4.02 13.06
N ASN A 118 7.96 -2.95 13.79
CA ASN A 118 6.63 -2.75 14.37
C ASN A 118 5.63 -2.06 13.42
N TYR A 119 6.11 -1.35 12.40
CA TYR A 119 5.27 -0.49 11.57
C TYR A 119 5.65 -0.52 10.10
N SER A 120 4.64 -0.45 9.26
CA SER A 120 4.81 -0.14 7.85
C SER A 120 4.05 1.12 7.52
N GLY A 121 4.48 1.85 6.51
CA GLY A 121 3.78 3.07 6.15
C GLY A 121 4.02 3.52 4.74
N ALA A 122 3.12 4.39 4.29
CA ALA A 122 3.21 5.06 3.01
C ALA A 122 2.87 6.53 3.18
N CYS A 123 3.62 7.38 2.50
CA CYS A 123 3.22 8.75 2.22
C CYS A 123 2.89 8.86 0.73
N LEU A 124 1.71 9.38 0.40
CA LEU A 124 1.27 9.66 -0.96
C LEU A 124 1.14 11.16 -1.13
N HIS A 125 1.89 11.73 -2.06
CA HIS A 125 1.70 13.11 -2.51
C HIS A 125 0.88 13.08 -3.79
N SER A 126 -0.28 13.75 -3.77
CA SER A 126 -1.04 14.00 -4.99
C SER A 126 -0.37 15.15 -5.73
N ILE A 127 0.10 14.90 -6.94
CA ILE A 127 0.50 15.99 -7.82
C ILE A 127 -0.78 16.47 -8.48
N ASN A 128 -1.39 17.50 -7.90
CA ASN A 128 -2.36 18.32 -8.63
C ASN A 128 -1.54 19.03 -9.71
N SER A 129 -1.45 18.41 -10.89
CA SER A 129 -0.81 19.03 -12.04
C SER A 129 -1.55 20.33 -12.36
N PHE A 130 -0.86 21.45 -12.16
CA PHE A 130 -1.18 22.75 -12.77
C PHE A 130 -1.12 22.66 -14.29
#